data_AF-A0A7Y2ZRD3-F1
#
_entry.id   AF-A0A7Y2ZRD3-F1
#
_cell.length_a   1.000
_cell.length_b   1.000
_cell.length_c   1.000
_cell.angle_alpha   90.00
_cell.angle_beta   90.00
_cell.angle_gamma   90.00
#
_symmetry.space_group_name_H-M   'P 1'
#
loop_
_entity.id
_entity.type
_entity.pdbx_description
1 polymer ?
#
loop_
_entity_poly.entity_id
_entity_poly.type
_entity_poly.pdbx_seq_one_letter_code
_entity_poly.pdbx_strand_id
1 'polypeptide(L)'
;NRNSVAVLTGKETNDQLQALSEDIFRYYGLGCRNVSKLFVPENYDFNSFFEAIYHWHPIIQDAKYANNYDYNKAVYLMSEFNILENGFLMLKEDYNYSSPIATLFFENYQNLNELREKLKTDEEKIQCIVANGFVENEVNFGESQNPQLWDYADGIDTVDFLLKR
;
A
#
# COMPACT_ATOMS: atom_id res chain seq x y z
N ASN A 1 1.14 -1.32 15.23
CA ASN A 1 0.27 -1.75 14.13
C ASN A 1 1.13 -2.04 12.91
N ARG A 2 0.98 -3.22 12.31
CA ARG A 2 1.63 -3.59 11.04
C ARG A 2 0.80 -3.02 9.87
N ASN A 3 1.47 -2.62 8.79
CA ASN A 3 0.86 -2.02 7.62
C ASN A 3 1.29 -2.75 6.36
N SER A 4 0.49 -2.74 5.31
CA SER A 4 0.89 -3.34 4.03
C SER A 4 1.46 -2.29 3.11
N VAL A 5 2.46 -2.70 2.34
CA VAL A 5 3.18 -1.82 1.42
C VAL A 5 3.20 -2.45 0.04
N ALA A 6 3.25 -1.63 -1.00
CA ALA A 6 3.49 -2.12 -2.36
C ALA A 6 4.81 -1.61 -2.90
N VAL A 7 5.52 -2.45 -3.65
CA VAL A 7 6.77 -2.08 -4.34
C VAL A 7 6.50 -2.07 -5.83
N LEU A 8 6.59 -0.88 -6.44
CA LEU A 8 6.42 -0.68 -7.87
C LEU A 8 7.78 -0.41 -8.52
N THR A 9 7.95 -0.83 -9.76
CA THR A 9 9.19 -0.79 -10.54
C THR A 9 9.08 0.11 -11.77
N GLY A 10 7.88 0.57 -12.12
CA GLY A 10 7.60 1.28 -13.36
C GLY A 10 7.41 0.36 -14.57
N LYS A 11 7.38 -0.96 -14.35
CA LYS A 11 7.19 -1.98 -15.39
C LYS A 11 5.89 -2.77 -15.21
N GLU A 12 5.06 -2.35 -14.26
CA GLU A 12 3.78 -2.96 -13.99
C GLU A 12 2.85 -2.83 -15.21
N THR A 13 2.10 -3.87 -15.48
CA THR A 13 1.02 -3.83 -16.46
C THR A 13 -0.17 -3.04 -15.92
N ASN A 14 -1.04 -2.58 -16.82
CA ASN A 14 -2.28 -1.90 -16.41
C ASN A 14 -3.13 -2.81 -15.51
N ASP A 15 -3.23 -4.11 -15.82
CA ASP A 15 -3.96 -5.09 -15.02
C ASP A 15 -3.40 -5.22 -13.59
N GLN A 16 -2.07 -5.19 -13.43
CA GLN A 16 -1.43 -5.20 -12.11
C GLN A 16 -1.73 -3.94 -11.30
N LEU A 17 -1.66 -2.76 -11.93
CA LEU A 17 -2.02 -1.50 -11.27
C LEU A 17 -3.51 -1.42 -10.94
N GLN A 18 -4.36 -1.98 -11.80
CA GLN A 18 -5.79 -2.10 -11.55
C GLN A 18 -6.05 -3.05 -10.38
N ALA A 19 -5.37 -4.20 -10.32
CA ALA A 19 -5.48 -5.13 -9.20
C ALA A 19 -4.99 -4.51 -7.88
N LEU A 20 -3.90 -3.72 -7.90
CA LEU A 20 -3.41 -2.99 -6.72
C LEU A 20 -4.47 -2.06 -6.10
N SER A 21 -5.38 -1.51 -6.91
CA SER A 21 -6.47 -0.67 -6.40
C SER A 21 -7.37 -1.42 -5.42
N GLU A 22 -7.51 -2.74 -5.57
CA GLU A 22 -8.26 -3.59 -4.64
C GLU A 22 -7.57 -3.69 -3.28
N ASP A 23 -6.24 -3.78 -3.28
CA ASP A 23 -5.44 -3.79 -2.05
C ASP A 23 -5.49 -2.43 -1.33
N ILE A 24 -5.65 -1.33 -2.07
CA ILE A 24 -5.71 0.03 -1.51
C ILE A 24 -7.12 0.34 -0.97
N PHE A 25 -8.17 0.17 -1.78
CA PHE A 25 -9.48 0.77 -1.51
C PHE A 25 -10.48 -0.15 -0.84
N ARG A 26 -10.31 -1.48 -0.89
CA ARG A 26 -11.23 -2.39 -0.18
C ARG A 26 -11.30 -2.02 1.29
N TYR A 27 -12.52 -2.09 1.86
CA TYR A 27 -12.78 -1.65 3.23
C TYR A 27 -12.35 -0.20 3.51
N TYR A 28 -12.37 0.67 2.49
CA TYR A 28 -11.97 2.08 2.56
C TYR A 28 -10.50 2.31 2.98
N GLY A 29 -9.64 1.31 2.83
CA GLY A 29 -8.24 1.38 3.24
C GLY A 29 -8.01 1.24 4.76
N LEU A 30 -9.01 0.78 5.51
CA LEU A 30 -8.96 0.71 6.98
C LEU A 30 -8.34 -0.59 7.55
N GLY A 31 -8.10 -1.60 6.73
CA GLY A 31 -7.53 -2.87 7.15
C GLY A 31 -6.00 -2.84 7.27
N CYS A 32 -5.44 -3.62 8.19
CA CYS A 32 -3.98 -3.80 8.30
C CYS A 32 -3.34 -4.42 7.03
N ARG A 33 -4.16 -5.09 6.22
CA ARG A 33 -3.81 -5.66 4.92
C ARG A 33 -4.02 -4.71 3.74
N ASN A 34 -4.58 -3.53 3.98
CA ASN A 34 -4.65 -2.53 2.93
C ASN A 34 -3.28 -1.91 2.69
N VAL A 35 -2.96 -1.69 1.42
CA VAL A 35 -1.73 -0.99 1.04
C VAL A 35 -1.88 0.48 1.40
N SER A 36 -1.06 0.93 2.34
CA SER A 36 -1.02 2.32 2.83
C SER A 36 0.25 3.07 2.44
N LYS A 37 1.22 2.36 1.83
CA LYS A 37 2.46 2.94 1.33
C LYS A 37 2.93 2.30 0.04
N LEU A 38 3.40 3.13 -0.90
CA LEU A 38 4.09 2.72 -2.11
C LEU A 38 5.60 2.99 -1.99
N PHE A 39 6.41 2.05 -2.44
CA PHE A 39 7.81 2.29 -2.77
C PHE A 39 7.93 2.32 -4.28
N VAL A 40 8.46 3.42 -4.81
CA VAL A 40 8.55 3.66 -6.26
C VAL A 40 9.98 4.05 -6.64
N PRO A 41 10.47 3.78 -7.86
CA PRO A 41 11.78 4.27 -8.28
C PRO A 41 11.78 5.79 -8.37
N GLU A 42 12.96 6.40 -8.30
CA GLU A 42 13.09 7.84 -8.59
C GLU A 42 12.49 8.20 -9.96
N ASN A 43 11.77 9.32 -9.99
CA ASN A 43 11.06 9.82 -11.18
C ASN A 43 9.95 8.89 -11.70
N TYR A 44 9.33 8.09 -10.83
CA TYR A 44 8.16 7.29 -11.18
C TYR A 44 7.00 8.17 -11.70
N ASP A 45 6.41 7.77 -12.83
CA ASP A 45 5.25 8.44 -13.39
C ASP A 45 3.94 7.89 -12.81
N PHE A 46 3.32 8.67 -11.92
CA PHE A 46 2.04 8.32 -11.31
C PHE A 46 0.83 8.44 -12.24
N ASN A 47 0.96 8.96 -13.46
CA ASN A 47 -0.17 9.06 -14.39
C ASN A 47 -0.76 7.68 -14.70
N SER A 48 0.10 6.70 -15.03
CA SER A 48 -0.34 5.32 -15.32
C SER A 48 -1.03 4.68 -14.12
N PHE A 49 -0.55 4.96 -12.90
CA PHE A 49 -1.18 4.52 -11.67
C PHE A 49 -2.56 5.17 -11.47
N PHE A 50 -2.66 6.50 -11.60
CA PHE A 50 -3.93 7.21 -11.43
C PHE A 50 -4.98 6.80 -12.46
N GLU A 51 -4.57 6.54 -13.71
CA GLU A 51 -5.46 6.03 -14.76
C GLU A 51 -5.99 4.64 -14.40
N ALA A 52 -5.12 3.72 -13.99
CA ALA A 52 -5.50 2.35 -13.66
C ALA A 52 -6.49 2.28 -12.48
N ILE A 53 -6.29 3.11 -11.45
CA ILE A 53 -7.17 3.12 -10.28
C ILE A 53 -8.45 3.94 -10.47
N TYR A 54 -8.61 4.69 -11.56
CA TYR A 54 -9.69 5.69 -11.71
C TYR A 54 -11.09 5.08 -11.59
N HIS A 55 -11.26 3.81 -11.94
CA HIS A 55 -12.54 3.11 -11.79
C HIS A 55 -13.07 3.07 -10.34
N TRP A 56 -12.20 3.31 -9.33
CA TRP A 56 -12.59 3.49 -7.93
C TRP A 56 -13.11 4.88 -7.58
N HIS A 57 -13.11 5.85 -8.50
CA HIS A 57 -13.57 7.22 -8.22
C HIS A 57 -14.96 7.32 -7.55
N PRO A 58 -15.94 6.40 -7.75
CA PRO A 58 -17.23 6.49 -7.06
C PRO A 58 -17.12 6.38 -5.54
N ILE A 59 -16.01 5.90 -4.98
CA ILE A 59 -15.78 5.85 -3.52
C ILE A 59 -15.94 7.22 -2.85
N ILE A 60 -15.66 8.31 -3.57
CA ILE A 60 -15.84 9.69 -3.08
C ILE A 60 -17.30 10.06 -2.86
N GLN A 61 -18.26 9.29 -3.38
CA GLN A 61 -19.68 9.51 -3.15
C GLN A 61 -20.12 9.07 -1.75
N ASP A 62 -19.32 8.25 -1.05
CA ASP A 62 -19.55 7.96 0.36
C ASP A 62 -19.19 9.16 1.23
N ALA A 63 -20.15 9.66 1.99
CA ALA A 63 -19.98 10.87 2.79
C ALA A 63 -18.83 10.76 3.82
N LYS A 64 -18.58 9.58 4.40
CA LYS A 64 -17.48 9.42 5.37
C LYS A 64 -16.13 9.47 4.68
N TYR A 65 -16.02 8.82 3.52
CA TYR A 65 -14.79 8.86 2.73
C TYR A 65 -14.51 10.28 2.22
N ALA A 66 -15.51 10.96 1.65
CA ALA A 66 -15.41 12.35 1.21
C ALA A 66 -14.93 13.29 2.33
N ASN A 67 -15.51 13.19 3.52
CA ASN A 67 -15.10 14.00 4.66
C ASN A 67 -13.62 13.77 5.04
N ASN A 68 -13.11 12.54 4.93
CA ASN A 68 -11.69 12.26 5.20
C ASN A 68 -10.79 12.84 4.11
N TYR A 69 -11.17 12.70 2.84
CA TYR A 69 -10.44 13.30 1.73
C TYR A 69 -10.35 14.83 1.89
N ASP A 70 -11.48 15.52 2.10
CA ASP A 70 -11.51 16.98 2.24
C ASP A 70 -10.72 17.46 3.47
N TYR A 71 -10.86 16.77 4.60
CA TYR A 71 -10.11 17.09 5.82
C TYR A 71 -8.60 16.95 5.61
N ASN A 72 -8.13 15.80 5.11
CA ASN A 72 -6.71 15.55 4.91
C ASN A 72 -6.12 16.48 3.85
N LYS A 73 -6.87 16.75 2.77
CA LYS A 73 -6.49 17.73 1.74
C LYS A 73 -6.27 19.11 2.33
N ALA A 74 -7.20 19.60 3.15
CA ALA A 74 -7.06 20.88 3.83
C ALA A 74 -5.82 20.92 4.74
N VAL A 75 -5.62 19.87 5.55
CA VAL A 75 -4.44 19.75 6.43
C VAL A 75 -3.14 19.82 5.64
N TYR A 76 -3.05 19.09 4.52
CA TYR A 76 -1.82 19.06 3.71
C TYR A 76 -1.55 20.37 2.99
N LEU A 77 -2.57 21.00 2.41
CA LEU A 77 -2.43 22.31 1.75
C LEU A 77 -2.05 23.41 2.74
N MET A 78 -2.66 23.43 3.94
CA MET A 78 -2.32 24.39 4.99
C MET A 78 -0.89 24.23 5.53
N SER A 79 -0.34 23.02 5.44
CA SER A 79 1.01 22.70 5.90
C SER A 79 2.06 22.79 4.78
N GLU A 80 1.68 23.30 3.60
CA GLU A 80 2.53 23.42 2.42
C GLU A 80 3.16 22.09 1.97
N PHE A 81 2.49 20.96 2.25
CA PHE A 81 2.93 19.67 1.72
C PHE A 81 2.59 19.55 0.24
N ASN A 82 3.58 19.15 -0.56
CA ASN A 82 3.34 18.73 -1.93
C ASN A 82 2.54 17.42 -1.94
N ILE A 83 1.40 17.44 -2.62
CA ILE A 83 0.55 16.27 -2.84
C ILE A 83 0.24 16.14 -4.33
N LEU A 84 0.14 14.90 -4.80
CA LEU A 84 -0.46 14.58 -6.10
C LEU A 84 -1.84 14.00 -5.84
N GLU A 85 -2.85 14.31 -6.64
CA GLU A 85 -4.22 13.87 -6.35
C GLU A 85 -5.08 13.78 -7.60
N ASN A 86 -6.14 12.96 -7.55
CA ASN A 86 -7.04 12.69 -8.68
C ASN A 86 -8.53 12.84 -8.32
N GLY A 87 -8.85 13.60 -7.27
CA GLY A 87 -10.21 13.87 -6.79
C GLY A 87 -10.80 12.84 -5.83
N PHE A 88 -10.10 11.73 -5.55
CA PHE A 88 -10.53 10.75 -4.54
C PHE A 88 -9.38 10.03 -3.83
N LEU A 89 -8.15 10.14 -4.33
CA LEU A 89 -6.94 9.69 -3.66
C LEU A 89 -5.90 10.82 -3.70
N MET A 90 -5.15 10.98 -2.60
CA MET A 90 -3.97 11.82 -2.51
C MET A 90 -2.73 10.95 -2.35
N LEU A 91 -1.66 11.27 -3.06
CA LEU A 91 -0.32 10.76 -2.85
C LEU A 91 0.51 11.82 -2.15
N LYS A 92 1.18 11.42 -1.07
CA LYS A 92 2.06 12.29 -0.30
C LYS A 92 3.37 11.57 -0.03
N GLU A 93 4.50 12.24 -0.24
CA GLU A 93 5.79 11.71 0.16
C GLU A 93 5.89 11.71 1.70
N ASP A 94 6.13 10.53 2.27
CA ASP A 94 6.20 10.35 3.72
C ASP A 94 6.93 9.05 4.08
N TYR A 95 7.78 9.09 5.11
CA TYR A 95 8.51 7.92 5.59
C TYR A 95 7.67 6.98 6.47
N ASN A 96 6.53 7.47 6.99
CA ASN A 96 5.61 6.64 7.77
C ASN A 96 4.99 5.53 6.91
N TYR A 97 4.60 4.44 7.55
CA TYR A 97 3.97 3.28 6.90
C TYR A 97 2.44 3.37 6.84
N SER A 98 1.82 4.02 7.82
CA SER A 98 0.37 4.16 7.92
C SER A 98 -0.05 5.49 7.31
N SER A 99 -0.87 5.45 6.25
CA SER A 99 -1.48 6.63 5.67
C SER A 99 -2.92 6.82 6.17
N PRO A 100 -3.44 8.06 6.23
CA PRO A 100 -4.85 8.32 6.47
C PRO A 100 -5.76 7.85 5.33
N ILE A 101 -7.06 7.72 5.60
CA ILE A 101 -8.06 7.43 4.56
C ILE A 101 -7.96 8.47 3.42
N ALA A 102 -8.14 8.00 2.20
CA ALA A 102 -8.01 8.77 0.96
C ALA A 102 -6.60 9.33 0.70
N THR A 103 -5.61 8.89 1.48
CA THR A 103 -4.20 9.22 1.28
C THR A 103 -3.41 7.93 1.16
N LEU A 104 -2.43 7.94 0.28
CA LEU A 104 -1.46 6.86 0.13
C LEU A 104 -0.07 7.49 0.19
N PHE A 105 0.76 6.99 1.10
CA PHE A 105 2.12 7.49 1.21
C PHE A 105 2.99 6.89 0.13
N PHE A 106 4.00 7.63 -0.32
CA PHE A 106 5.02 7.07 -1.17
C PHE A 106 6.41 7.48 -0.70
N GLU A 107 7.39 6.65 -1.07
CA GLU A 107 8.80 6.90 -0.84
C GLU A 107 9.59 6.41 -2.05
N ASN A 108 10.54 7.24 -2.50
CA ASN A 108 11.39 6.89 -3.62
C ASN A 108 12.51 5.94 -3.19
N TYR A 109 12.87 4.98 -4.04
CA TYR A 109 14.08 4.17 -3.88
C TYR A 109 15.00 4.27 -5.10
N GLN A 110 16.30 4.18 -4.86
CA GLN A 110 17.32 4.14 -5.92
C GLN A 110 17.71 2.70 -6.29
N ASN A 111 17.73 1.81 -5.29
CA ASN A 111 18.22 0.45 -5.44
C ASN A 111 17.28 -0.54 -4.76
N LEU A 112 16.85 -1.57 -5.50
CA LEU A 112 16.00 -2.65 -4.95
C LEU A 112 16.67 -3.39 -3.79
N ASN A 113 18.00 -3.53 -3.80
CA ASN A 113 18.72 -4.19 -2.71
C ASN A 113 18.67 -3.37 -1.42
N GLU A 114 18.80 -2.04 -1.51
CA GLU A 114 18.67 -1.15 -0.35
C GLU A 114 17.25 -1.17 0.20
N LEU A 115 16.24 -1.19 -0.70
CA LEU A 115 14.86 -1.34 -0.29
C LEU A 115 14.60 -2.67 0.41
N ARG A 116 15.18 -3.78 -0.06
CA ARG A 116 15.08 -5.09 0.60
C ARG A 116 15.64 -5.05 2.01
N GLU A 117 16.83 -4.48 2.21
CA GLU A 117 17.45 -4.36 3.54
C GLU A 117 16.62 -3.46 4.46
N LYS A 118 16.06 -2.36 3.93
CA LYS A 118 15.14 -1.50 4.68
C LYS A 118 13.89 -2.24 5.13
N LEU A 119 13.22 -2.95 4.23
CA LEU A 119 11.98 -3.67 4.54
C LEU A 119 12.23 -4.86 5.48
N LYS A 120 13.39 -5.50 5.38
CA LYS A 120 13.82 -6.52 6.34
C LYS A 120 14.06 -5.93 7.73
N THR A 121 14.69 -4.77 7.81
CA THR A 121 14.91 -4.07 9.10
C THR A 121 13.58 -3.62 9.72
N ASP A 122 12.61 -3.25 8.87
CA ASP A 122 11.28 -2.78 9.28
C ASP A 122 10.22 -3.91 9.29
N GLU A 123 10.62 -5.20 9.30
CA GLU A 123 9.70 -6.34 9.17
C GLU A 123 8.57 -6.34 10.21
N GLU A 124 8.87 -5.94 11.44
CA GLU A 124 7.90 -5.84 12.54
C GLU A 124 6.80 -4.80 12.29
N LYS A 125 7.01 -3.88 11.34
CA LYS A 125 6.06 -2.83 10.95
C LYS A 125 5.25 -3.21 9.72
N ILE A 126 5.62 -4.29 9.03
CA ILE A 126 5.07 -4.66 7.71
C ILE A 126 4.21 -5.90 7.85
N GLN A 127 2.97 -5.84 7.36
CA GLN A 127 2.03 -6.95 7.40
C GLN A 127 2.22 -7.87 6.19
N CYS A 128 2.30 -7.30 4.99
CA CYS A 128 2.68 -7.97 3.77
C CYS A 128 3.27 -6.96 2.78
N ILE A 129 3.99 -7.49 1.79
CA ILE A 129 4.59 -6.72 0.70
C ILE A 129 3.89 -7.15 -0.58
N VAL A 130 3.20 -6.22 -1.23
CA VAL A 130 2.56 -6.43 -2.53
C VAL A 130 3.56 -6.08 -3.63
N ALA A 131 3.96 -7.05 -4.44
CA ALA A 131 4.98 -6.84 -5.46
C ALA A 131 4.95 -7.94 -6.54
N ASN A 132 5.90 -7.88 -7.47
CA ASN A 132 6.10 -8.89 -8.51
C ASN A 132 7.60 -9.12 -8.77
N GLY A 133 8.12 -10.26 -8.30
CA GLY A 133 9.52 -10.65 -8.35
C GLY A 133 10.46 -9.88 -7.42
N PHE A 134 9.96 -9.33 -6.30
CA PHE A 134 10.75 -8.51 -5.38
C PHE A 134 11.34 -9.30 -4.21
N VAL A 135 10.53 -10.06 -3.46
CA VAL A 135 10.93 -10.93 -2.33
C VAL A 135 10.19 -12.27 -2.38
N GLU A 136 10.71 -13.30 -1.70
CA GLU A 136 10.13 -14.66 -1.73
C GLU A 136 8.71 -14.75 -1.13
N ASN A 137 8.42 -13.98 -0.08
CA ASN A 137 7.14 -13.99 0.64
C ASN A 137 6.27 -12.76 0.29
N GLU A 138 6.33 -12.29 -0.95
CA GLU A 138 5.45 -11.23 -1.43
C GLU A 138 4.05 -11.76 -1.77
N VAL A 139 3.09 -10.84 -1.81
CA VAL A 139 1.72 -11.09 -2.23
C VAL A 139 1.51 -10.47 -3.61
N ASN A 140 0.78 -11.15 -4.49
CA ASN A 140 0.45 -10.58 -5.80
C ASN A 140 -0.48 -9.38 -5.65
N PHE A 141 -0.46 -8.49 -6.64
CA PHE A 141 -1.41 -7.39 -6.74
C PHE A 141 -2.87 -7.89 -6.73
N GLY A 142 -3.70 -7.29 -5.88
CA GLY A 142 -5.10 -7.62 -5.66
C GLY A 142 -5.36 -8.75 -4.66
N GLU A 143 -4.31 -9.36 -4.11
CA GLU A 143 -4.41 -10.52 -3.23
C GLU A 143 -4.11 -10.22 -1.76
N SER A 144 -3.83 -8.96 -1.38
CA SER A 144 -3.44 -8.62 0.00
C SER A 144 -4.49 -9.01 1.05
N GLN A 145 -5.76 -9.03 0.64
CA GLN A 145 -6.92 -9.36 1.47
C GLN A 145 -7.26 -10.86 1.49
N ASN A 146 -6.54 -11.70 0.74
CA ASN A 146 -6.77 -13.13 0.63
C ASN A 146 -5.58 -13.91 1.21
N PRO A 147 -5.43 -13.98 2.56
CA PRO A 147 -4.33 -14.71 3.16
C PRO A 147 -4.30 -16.16 2.71
N GLN A 148 -3.14 -16.58 2.23
CA GLN A 148 -2.86 -17.99 2.02
C GLN A 148 -2.60 -18.67 3.37
N LEU A 149 -2.80 -19.99 3.41
CA LEU A 149 -2.64 -20.79 4.63
C LEU A 149 -1.25 -20.65 5.27
N TRP A 150 -0.22 -20.38 4.47
CA TRP A 150 1.16 -20.22 4.94
C TRP A 150 1.52 -18.78 5.32
N ASP A 151 0.68 -17.77 5.05
CA ASP A 151 0.91 -16.38 5.46
C ASP A 151 0.79 -16.17 6.98
N TYR A 152 0.32 -17.20 7.70
CA TYR A 152 0.29 -17.27 9.17
C TYR A 152 1.52 -17.95 9.76
N ALA A 153 2.33 -18.62 8.94
CA ALA A 153 3.51 -19.32 9.41
C ALA A 153 4.68 -18.32 9.47
N ASP A 154 4.71 -17.51 10.53
CA ASP A 154 5.88 -16.73 10.96
C ASP A 154 7.03 -17.67 11.43
N GLY A 155 7.35 -18.71 10.66
CA GLY A 155 8.32 -19.76 11.03
C GLY A 155 7.93 -20.58 12.26
N ILE A 156 6.76 -20.34 12.86
CA ILE A 156 6.22 -21.12 13.96
C ILE A 156 5.53 -22.33 13.34
N ASP A 157 6.11 -23.51 13.57
CA ASP A 157 5.47 -24.78 13.29
C ASP A 157 4.14 -24.83 14.04
N THR A 158 3.06 -24.54 13.33
CA THR A 158 1.70 -24.42 13.86
C THR A 158 1.20 -25.74 14.45
N VAL A 159 1.86 -26.85 14.10
CA VAL A 159 1.62 -28.17 14.71
C VAL A 159 2.17 -28.22 16.14
N ASP A 160 3.33 -27.61 16.39
CA ASP A 160 3.97 -27.56 17.70
C ASP A 160 3.20 -26.71 18.71
N PHE A 161 2.50 -25.65 18.23
CA PHE A 161 1.62 -24.82 19.05
C PHE A 161 0.38 -25.60 19.54
N LEU A 162 -0.14 -26.52 18.72
CA LEU A 162 -1.32 -27.34 19.05
C LEU A 162 -0.98 -28.55 19.93
N LEU A 163 0.28 -28.99 19.94
CA LEU A 163 0.73 -30.18 20.68
C LEU A 163 1.29 -29.88 22.08
N LYS A 164 1.47 -28.61 22.45
CA LYS A 164 1.80 -28.22 23.83
C LYS A 164 0.52 -28.19 24.68
N ARG A 165 0.29 -29.30 25.37
CA ARG A 165 -0.71 -29.45 26.44
C ARG A 165 -0.07 -29.22 27.81
#